data_AF-A0A3D3DVR1-F1
#
_entry.id   AF-A0A3D3DVR1-F1
#
_cell.length_a   1.000
_cell.length_b   1.000
_cell.length_c   1.000
_cell.angle_alpha   90.00
_cell.angle_beta   90.00
_cell.angle_gamma   90.00
#
_symmetry.space_group_name_H-M   'P 1'
#
loop_
_entity.id
_entity.type
_entity.pdbx_description
1 polymer ?
#
loop_
_entity_poly.entity_id
_entity_poly.type
_entity_poly.pdbx_seq_one_letter_code
_entity_poly.pdbx_strand_id
1 'polypeptide(L)'
;MIQRMRILILVKAVAALLVLGVMGGTAYLMQEYTGTIKDMPAAMMERQEEIEITLKKKADQGVLADNEPGEKAYQRAKELLAMESMVEAEEKLKYIVSFYPSAKSAAEARRILGEINVDRLLDPEWPEGKKVIMVKSGDNYTGIIRKHETTFDSLIHLSGLTKTEHNRLRIGQKLIVMPLDLRMVINIRRKTLTLWRGGEFVKEYQIRRISYQAKGGVSQLKIG
;
A
#
# COMPACT_ATOMS: atom_id res chain seq x y z
N MET A 1 -9.06 35.60 -50.86
CA MET A 1 -8.55 34.24 -50.55
C MET A 1 -7.23 34.27 -49.76
N ILE A 2 -6.24 35.07 -50.18
CA ILE A 2 -4.90 35.17 -49.57
C ILE A 2 -4.91 35.62 -48.08
N GLN A 3 -5.82 36.52 -47.70
CA GLN A 3 -5.90 37.06 -46.34
C GLN A 3 -6.38 36.04 -45.30
N ARG A 4 -7.34 35.17 -45.66
CA ARG A 4 -7.79 34.04 -44.82
C ARG A 4 -6.67 33.02 -44.59
N MET A 5 -5.84 32.77 -45.61
CA MET A 5 -4.74 31.81 -45.54
C MET A 5 -3.61 32.29 -44.61
N ARG A 6 -3.32 33.60 -44.60
CA ARG A 6 -2.34 34.21 -43.68
C ARG A 6 -2.81 34.19 -42.22
N ILE A 7 -4.09 34.43 -41.97
CA ILE A 7 -4.68 34.37 -40.61
C ILE A 7 -4.62 32.93 -40.06
N LEU A 8 -4.91 31.92 -40.88
CA LEU A 8 -4.82 30.51 -40.48
C LEU A 8 -3.39 30.07 -40.16
N ILE A 9 -2.39 30.57 -40.88
CA ILE A 9 -0.98 30.29 -40.60
C ILE A 9 -0.55 30.94 -39.27
N LEU A 10 -0.98 32.19 -39.03
CA LEU A 10 -0.73 32.89 -37.77
C LEU A 10 -1.35 32.17 -36.56
N VAL A 11 -2.62 31.73 -36.67
CA VAL A 11 -3.30 31.00 -35.61
C VAL A 11 -2.59 29.66 -35.31
N LYS A 12 -2.16 28.93 -36.34
CA LYS A 12 -1.40 27.69 -36.17
C LYS A 12 -0.03 27.92 -35.52
N ALA A 13 0.66 29.00 -35.88
CA ALA A 13 1.95 29.36 -35.29
C ALA A 13 1.82 29.71 -33.79
N VAL A 14 0.78 30.46 -33.41
CA VAL A 14 0.50 30.78 -32.00
C VAL A 14 0.12 29.52 -31.22
N ALA A 15 -0.71 28.64 -31.79
CA ALA A 15 -1.06 27.36 -31.17
C ALA A 15 0.17 26.47 -30.95
N ALA A 16 1.09 26.40 -31.92
CA ALA A 16 2.33 25.63 -31.79
C ALA A 16 3.24 26.16 -30.68
N LEU A 17 3.34 27.49 -30.52
CA LEU A 17 4.11 28.10 -29.44
C LEU A 17 3.49 27.84 -28.06
N LEU A 18 2.16 27.85 -27.95
CA LEU A 18 1.48 27.50 -26.71
C LEU A 18 1.74 26.04 -26.31
N VAL A 19 1.68 25.11 -27.27
CA VAL A 19 1.96 23.69 -27.01
C VAL A 19 3.42 23.48 -26.60
N LEU A 20 4.38 24.17 -27.24
CA LEU A 20 5.79 24.11 -26.84
C LEU A 20 6.02 24.71 -25.45
N GLY A 21 5.31 25.78 -25.09
CA GLY A 21 5.36 26.36 -23.75
C GLY A 21 4.84 25.39 -22.69
N VAL A 22 3.72 24.70 -22.96
CA VAL A 22 3.18 23.68 -22.06
C VAL A 22 4.13 22.49 -21.95
N MET A 23 4.68 21.99 -23.05
CA MET A 23 5.65 20.87 -23.02
C MET A 23 6.97 21.24 -22.32
N GLY A 24 7.45 22.48 -22.50
CA GLY A 24 8.63 22.98 -21.80
C GLY A 24 8.38 23.14 -20.30
N GLY A 25 7.21 23.67 -19.93
CA GLY A 25 6.78 23.79 -18.53
C GLY A 25 6.59 22.43 -17.86
N THR A 26 5.99 21.46 -18.56
CA THR A 26 5.85 20.10 -18.02
C THR A 26 7.19 19.39 -17.92
N ALA A 27 8.11 19.55 -18.88
CA ALA A 27 9.45 18.99 -18.79
C ALA A 27 10.29 19.62 -17.66
N TYR A 28 10.18 20.93 -17.45
CA TYR A 28 10.83 21.63 -16.33
C TYR A 28 10.28 21.16 -14.99
N LEU A 29 8.95 21.09 -14.84
CA LEU A 29 8.31 20.51 -13.66
C LEU A 29 8.70 19.04 -13.49
N MET A 30 8.75 18.27 -14.58
CA MET A 30 9.20 16.89 -14.52
C MET A 30 10.64 16.83 -14.03
N GLN A 31 11.56 17.69 -14.47
CA GLN A 31 12.96 17.71 -14.04
C GLN A 31 13.15 18.14 -12.57
N GLU A 32 12.41 19.17 -12.13
CA GLU A 32 12.36 19.63 -10.73
C GLU A 32 11.82 18.51 -9.80
N TYR A 33 10.79 17.78 -10.24
CA TYR A 33 10.19 16.70 -9.45
C TYR A 33 10.94 15.35 -9.61
N THR A 34 11.57 15.06 -10.75
CA THR A 34 12.28 13.78 -11.00
C THR A 34 13.71 13.77 -10.50
N GLY A 35 14.36 14.94 -10.33
CA GLY A 35 15.65 15.04 -9.64
C GLY A 35 15.61 14.52 -8.20
N THR A 36 14.41 14.51 -7.59
CA THR A 36 14.14 14.07 -6.21
C THR A 36 13.89 12.56 -6.08
N ILE A 37 13.74 11.82 -7.19
CA ILE A 37 13.26 10.42 -7.16
C ILE A 37 14.32 9.41 -6.67
N LYS A 38 15.61 9.74 -6.71
CA LYS A 38 16.66 8.83 -6.24
C LYS A 38 16.65 8.62 -4.71
N ASP A 39 16.16 9.61 -3.96
CA ASP A 39 16.15 9.59 -2.49
C ASP A 39 14.72 9.51 -1.92
N MET A 40 13.71 9.35 -2.77
CA MET A 40 12.29 9.31 -2.38
C MET A 40 11.95 8.30 -1.27
N PRO A 41 12.46 7.06 -1.24
CA PRO A 41 12.17 6.16 -0.13
C PRO A 41 12.76 6.64 1.21
N ALA A 42 13.91 7.33 1.20
CA ALA A 42 14.53 7.88 2.41
C ALA A 42 13.82 9.16 2.86
N ALA A 43 13.58 10.11 1.95
CA ALA A 43 12.88 11.36 2.25
C ALA A 43 11.42 11.14 2.69
N MET A 44 10.77 10.09 2.19
CA MET A 44 9.43 9.70 2.62
C MET A 44 9.44 9.01 3.98
N MET A 45 10.48 8.22 4.31
CA MET A 45 10.68 7.68 5.67
C MET A 45 11.04 8.77 6.68
N GLU A 46 11.91 9.71 6.34
CA GLU A 46 12.24 10.86 7.18
C GLU A 46 11.03 11.75 7.42
N ARG A 47 10.23 12.04 6.38
CA ARG A 47 8.95 12.74 6.55
C ARG A 47 7.97 11.95 7.42
N GLN A 48 7.90 10.64 7.26
CA GLN A 48 7.05 9.79 8.12
C GLN A 48 7.52 9.82 9.57
N GLU A 49 8.83 9.81 9.81
CA GLU A 49 9.44 9.86 11.14
C GLU A 49 9.26 11.25 11.78
N GLU A 50 9.41 12.33 11.01
CA GLU A 50 9.09 13.70 11.45
C GLU A 50 7.60 13.89 11.75
N ILE A 51 6.72 13.33 10.93
CA ILE A 51 5.27 13.30 11.18
C ILE A 51 5.00 12.50 12.46
N GLU A 52 5.63 11.34 12.65
CA GLU A 52 5.46 10.52 13.86
C GLU A 52 5.99 11.23 15.12
N ILE A 53 7.14 11.91 15.03
CA ILE A 53 7.72 12.70 16.12
C ILE A 53 6.83 13.91 16.44
N THR A 54 6.28 14.58 15.43
CA THR A 54 5.37 15.71 15.60
C THR A 54 4.04 15.26 16.17
N LEU A 55 3.52 14.11 15.74
CA LEU A 55 2.32 13.48 16.29
C LEU A 55 2.53 13.03 17.73
N LYS A 56 3.69 12.44 18.06
CA LYS A 56 4.07 12.12 19.45
C LYS A 56 4.15 13.36 20.31
N LYS A 57 4.81 14.43 19.85
CA LYS A 57 4.84 15.71 20.58
C LYS A 57 3.44 16.29 20.80
N LYS A 58 2.54 16.20 19.81
CA LYS A 58 1.15 16.64 19.94
C LYS A 58 0.33 15.74 20.85
N ALA A 59 0.59 14.42 20.86
CA ALA A 59 -0.05 13.46 21.75
C ALA A 59 0.44 13.63 23.20
N ASP A 60 1.73 13.86 23.41
CA ASP A 60 2.33 14.12 24.73
C ASP A 60 1.91 15.49 25.29
N GLN A 61 1.59 16.46 24.42
CA GLN A 61 1.01 17.76 24.79
C GLN A 61 -0.51 17.72 24.98
N GLY A 62 -1.17 16.65 24.52
CA GLY A 62 -2.62 16.43 24.64
C GLY A 62 -2.95 15.70 25.94
N VAL A 63 -3.15 16.47 27.01
CA VAL A 63 -3.67 15.95 28.29
C VAL A 63 -4.99 15.21 28.05
N LEU A 64 -5.05 13.98 28.59
CA LEU A 64 -6.21 13.09 28.74
C LEU A 64 -7.52 13.88 28.95
N ALA A 65 -8.34 13.94 27.90
CA ALA A 65 -9.71 14.40 28.00
C ALA A 65 -10.61 13.37 27.29
N ASP A 66 -11.75 13.05 27.89
CA ASP A 66 -12.76 12.05 27.50
C ASP A 66 -13.39 12.26 26.09
N ASN A 67 -12.78 13.11 25.26
CA ASN A 67 -13.29 13.62 23.99
C ASN A 67 -12.24 13.62 22.86
N GLU A 68 -11.24 12.72 22.89
CA GLU A 68 -10.28 12.56 21.80
C GLU A 68 -11.00 12.30 20.45
N PRO A 69 -10.69 13.06 19.38
CA PRO A 69 -11.30 12.86 18.06
C PRO A 69 -11.18 11.42 17.53
N GLY A 70 -10.11 10.70 17.90
CA GLY A 70 -9.92 9.29 17.58
C GLY A 70 -10.99 8.38 18.20
N GLU A 71 -11.39 8.64 19.44
CA GLU A 71 -12.41 7.82 20.11
C GLU A 71 -13.80 8.04 19.51
N LYS A 72 -14.13 9.28 19.15
CA LYS A 72 -15.37 9.58 18.40
C LYS A 72 -15.38 8.92 17.03
N ALA A 73 -14.25 8.96 16.32
CA ALA A 73 -14.11 8.27 15.05
C ALA A 73 -14.28 6.75 15.22
N TYR A 74 -13.80 6.19 16.33
CA TYR A 74 -13.92 4.77 16.62
C TYR A 74 -15.36 4.34 16.92
N GLN A 75 -16.08 5.10 17.76
CA GLN A 75 -17.51 4.82 18.00
C GLN A 75 -18.31 4.92 16.70
N ARG A 76 -18.02 5.91 15.85
CA ARG A 76 -18.65 6.00 14.54
C ARG A 76 -18.31 4.82 13.64
N ALA A 77 -17.06 4.36 13.63
CA ALA A 77 -16.68 3.16 12.90
C ALA A 77 -17.49 1.93 13.36
N LYS A 78 -17.70 1.76 14.67
CA LYS A 78 -18.51 0.67 15.21
C LYS A 78 -19.98 0.74 14.78
N GLU A 79 -20.58 1.93 14.79
CA GLU A 79 -21.94 2.13 14.29
C GLU A 79 -22.04 1.74 12.80
N LEU A 80 -21.07 2.18 12.00
CA LEU A 80 -21.02 1.88 10.56
C LEU A 80 -20.85 0.39 10.29
N LEU A 81 -20.01 -0.30 11.06
CA LEU A 81 -19.87 -1.76 11.00
C LEU A 81 -21.18 -2.47 11.36
N ALA A 82 -21.91 -1.98 12.37
CA ALA A 82 -23.22 -2.53 12.76
C ALA A 82 -24.30 -2.28 11.71
N MET A 83 -24.14 -1.24 10.88
CA MET A 83 -25.01 -0.90 9.75
C MET A 83 -24.54 -1.53 8.42
N GLU A 84 -23.54 -2.40 8.45
CA GLU A 84 -22.91 -3.02 7.27
C GLU A 84 -22.32 -2.02 6.24
N SER A 85 -22.09 -0.76 6.66
CA SER A 85 -21.45 0.27 5.84
C SER A 85 -19.92 0.13 5.91
N MET A 86 -19.40 -0.92 5.27
CA MET A 86 -18.00 -1.34 5.39
C MET A 86 -16.99 -0.30 4.88
N VAL A 87 -17.30 0.39 3.77
CA VAL A 87 -16.42 1.39 3.15
C VAL A 87 -16.23 2.59 4.10
N GLU A 88 -17.32 3.14 4.62
CA GLU A 88 -17.26 4.28 5.54
C GLU A 88 -16.61 3.90 6.87
N ALA A 89 -16.87 2.67 7.36
CA ALA A 89 -16.23 2.15 8.55
C ALA A 89 -14.70 2.06 8.36
N GLU A 90 -14.25 1.52 7.23
CA GLU A 90 -12.83 1.43 6.88
C GLU A 90 -12.18 2.81 6.86
N GLU A 91 -12.80 3.82 6.26
CA GLU A 91 -12.27 5.19 6.25
C GLU A 91 -12.06 5.75 7.66
N LYS A 92 -13.00 5.51 8.57
CA LYS A 92 -12.86 5.93 9.98
C LYS A 92 -11.75 5.17 10.68
N LEU A 93 -11.60 3.87 10.43
CA LEU A 93 -10.50 3.08 10.99
C LEU A 93 -9.15 3.56 10.46
N LYS A 94 -9.01 3.81 9.15
CA LYS A 94 -7.82 4.39 8.53
C LYS A 94 -7.46 5.74 9.16
N TYR A 95 -8.45 6.59 9.36
CA TYR A 95 -8.27 7.89 10.01
C TYR A 95 -7.65 7.76 11.41
N ILE A 96 -8.13 6.82 12.24
CA ILE A 96 -7.58 6.57 13.57
C ILE A 96 -6.14 6.06 13.48
N VAL A 97 -5.88 5.08 12.62
CA VAL A 97 -4.55 4.46 12.47
C VAL A 97 -3.51 5.48 12.00
N SER A 98 -3.88 6.39 11.10
CA SER A 98 -2.97 7.39 10.52
C SER A 98 -2.75 8.60 11.42
N PHE A 99 -3.81 9.15 12.03
CA PHE A 99 -3.73 10.45 12.72
C PHE A 99 -3.72 10.34 14.25
N TYR A 100 -4.20 9.23 14.80
CA TYR A 100 -4.29 9.01 16.26
C TYR A 100 -3.69 7.67 16.68
N PRO A 101 -2.43 7.35 16.29
CA PRO A 101 -1.84 6.03 16.52
C PRO A 101 -1.68 5.65 18.01
N SER A 102 -1.66 6.66 18.90
CA SER A 102 -1.57 6.52 20.36
C SER A 102 -2.92 6.52 21.09
N ALA A 103 -4.05 6.74 20.39
CA ALA A 103 -5.37 6.74 21.03
C ALA A 103 -5.67 5.37 21.66
N LYS A 104 -6.49 5.37 22.71
CA LYS A 104 -6.90 4.14 23.42
C LYS A 104 -7.51 3.09 22.48
N SER A 105 -8.31 3.53 21.51
CA SER A 105 -8.96 2.69 20.50
C SER A 105 -8.05 2.32 19.32
N ALA A 106 -6.86 2.91 19.19
CA ALA A 106 -6.01 2.70 18.01
C ALA A 106 -5.56 1.26 17.82
N ALA A 107 -5.33 0.52 18.91
CA ALA A 107 -4.97 -0.90 18.85
C ALA A 107 -6.10 -1.75 18.27
N GLU A 108 -7.33 -1.52 18.71
CA GLU A 108 -8.50 -2.24 18.21
C GLU A 108 -8.84 -1.81 16.78
N ALA A 109 -8.69 -0.51 16.46
CA ALA A 109 -8.85 -0.02 15.10
C ALA A 109 -7.86 -0.69 14.13
N ARG A 110 -6.58 -0.84 14.51
CA ARG A 110 -5.58 -1.58 13.72
C ARG A 110 -5.94 -3.05 13.57
N ARG A 111 -6.51 -3.68 14.61
CA ARG A 111 -6.95 -5.07 14.55
C ARG A 111 -8.05 -5.25 13.50
N ILE A 112 -9.13 -4.47 13.60
CA ILE A 112 -10.29 -4.54 12.70
C ILE A 112 -9.88 -4.18 11.28
N LEU A 113 -9.21 -3.04 11.08
CA LEU A 113 -8.72 -2.62 9.76
C LEU A 113 -7.81 -3.68 9.15
N GLY A 114 -6.99 -4.32 9.98
CA GLY A 114 -6.11 -5.39 9.56
C GLY A 114 -6.86 -6.65 9.10
N GLU A 115 -7.98 -7.02 9.73
CA GLU A 115 -8.81 -8.13 9.20
C GLU A 115 -9.37 -7.75 7.83
N ILE A 116 -9.99 -6.57 7.71
CA ILE A 116 -10.57 -6.07 6.45
C ILE A 116 -9.54 -6.08 5.31
N ASN A 117 -8.33 -5.58 5.58
CA ASN A 117 -7.29 -5.47 4.57
C ASN A 117 -6.72 -6.84 4.18
N VAL A 118 -6.62 -7.79 5.12
CA VAL A 118 -6.17 -9.16 4.81
C VAL A 118 -7.23 -9.92 4.04
N ASP A 119 -8.51 -9.79 4.42
CA ASP A 119 -9.63 -10.41 3.70
C ASP A 119 -9.62 -9.93 2.24
N ARG A 120 -9.55 -8.61 2.02
CA ARG A 120 -9.43 -8.01 0.68
C ARG A 120 -8.18 -8.46 -0.08
N LEU A 121 -7.06 -8.56 0.61
CA LEU A 121 -5.79 -8.98 0.01
C LEU A 121 -5.89 -10.42 -0.53
N LEU A 122 -6.57 -11.30 0.20
CA LEU A 122 -6.72 -12.70 -0.10
C LEU A 122 -7.98 -13.04 -0.91
N ASP A 123 -8.91 -12.10 -1.06
CA ASP A 123 -10.11 -12.27 -1.87
C ASP A 123 -9.79 -12.29 -3.38
N PRO A 124 -10.03 -13.42 -4.09
CA PRO A 124 -9.86 -13.51 -5.54
C PRO A 124 -10.72 -12.52 -6.33
N GLU A 125 -11.91 -12.21 -5.81
CA GLU A 125 -12.89 -11.33 -6.46
C GLU A 125 -12.55 -9.84 -6.24
N TRP A 126 -11.59 -9.52 -5.37
CA TRP A 126 -11.08 -8.17 -5.22
C TRP A 126 -9.93 -7.90 -6.21
N PRO A 127 -10.16 -7.18 -7.33
CA PRO A 127 -9.21 -7.12 -8.44
C PRO A 127 -7.98 -6.24 -8.14
N GLU A 128 -8.06 -5.37 -7.14
CA GLU A 128 -7.00 -4.41 -6.87
C GLU A 128 -5.68 -5.10 -6.50
N GLY A 129 -4.60 -4.72 -7.20
CA GLY A 129 -3.28 -5.33 -7.04
C GLY A 129 -3.16 -6.76 -7.61
N LYS A 130 -4.20 -7.29 -8.25
CA LYS A 130 -4.22 -8.64 -8.82
C LYS A 130 -4.27 -8.60 -10.35
N LYS A 131 -3.68 -9.62 -10.99
CA LYS A 131 -3.69 -9.76 -12.44
C LYS A 131 -4.05 -11.19 -12.84
N VAL A 132 -5.00 -11.32 -13.76
CA VAL A 132 -5.29 -12.61 -14.41
C VAL A 132 -4.29 -12.82 -15.55
N ILE A 133 -3.63 -13.97 -15.55
CA ILE A 133 -2.75 -14.43 -16.63
C ILE A 133 -3.26 -15.77 -17.18
N MET A 134 -2.91 -16.05 -18.43
CA MET A 134 -3.18 -17.32 -19.08
C MET A 134 -1.87 -18.05 -19.33
N VAL A 135 -1.80 -19.29 -18.88
CA VAL A 135 -0.62 -20.16 -19.06
C VAL A 135 -0.40 -20.45 -20.55
N LYS A 136 0.84 -20.27 -21.00
CA LYS A 136 1.27 -20.57 -22.37
C LYS A 136 2.20 -21.78 -22.43
N SER A 137 2.42 -22.29 -23.63
CA SER A 137 3.42 -23.34 -23.85
C SER A 137 4.80 -22.86 -23.39
N GLY A 138 5.49 -23.71 -22.61
CA GLY A 138 6.81 -23.41 -22.04
C GLY A 138 6.78 -22.69 -20.68
N ASP A 139 5.62 -22.23 -20.21
CA ASP A 139 5.50 -21.66 -18.87
C ASP A 139 5.70 -22.74 -17.80
N ASN A 140 6.26 -22.35 -16.66
CA ASN A 140 6.33 -23.15 -15.44
C ASN A 140 6.09 -22.24 -14.23
N TYR A 141 5.72 -22.83 -13.09
CA TYR A 141 5.40 -22.05 -11.88
C TYR A 141 6.54 -21.15 -11.45
N THR A 142 7.78 -21.65 -11.42
CA THR A 142 8.95 -20.86 -11.00
C THR A 142 9.14 -19.62 -11.88
N GLY A 143 9.00 -19.76 -13.20
CA GLY A 143 9.07 -18.65 -14.16
C GLY A 143 7.94 -17.64 -13.96
N ILE A 144 6.70 -18.11 -13.77
CA ILE A 144 5.53 -17.26 -13.50
C ILE A 144 5.72 -16.48 -12.20
N ILE A 145 6.09 -17.18 -11.12
CA ILE A 145 6.32 -16.60 -9.79
C ILE A 145 7.35 -15.49 -9.85
N ARG A 146 8.52 -15.77 -10.47
CA ARG A 146 9.60 -14.79 -10.60
C ARG A 146 9.20 -13.60 -11.46
N LYS A 147 8.50 -13.83 -12.58
CA LYS A 147 8.06 -12.78 -13.52
C LYS A 147 7.02 -11.84 -12.92
N HIS A 148 6.19 -12.36 -12.03
CA HIS A 148 5.06 -11.63 -11.44
C HIS A 148 5.26 -11.27 -9.97
N GLU A 149 6.46 -11.49 -9.43
CA GLU A 149 6.86 -11.14 -8.06
C GLU A 149 5.86 -11.64 -7.00
N THR A 150 5.26 -12.81 -7.24
CA THR A 150 4.26 -13.45 -6.37
C THR A 150 4.90 -14.61 -5.62
N THR A 151 4.12 -15.37 -4.85
CA THR A 151 4.49 -16.68 -4.32
C THR A 151 3.61 -17.77 -4.92
N PHE A 152 4.05 -19.03 -4.79
CA PHE A 152 3.25 -20.18 -5.16
C PHE A 152 1.95 -20.23 -4.33
N ASP A 153 2.03 -20.03 -3.02
CA ASP A 153 0.85 -20.08 -2.13
C ASP A 153 -0.19 -19.02 -2.47
N SER A 154 0.24 -17.77 -2.70
CA SER A 154 -0.63 -16.68 -3.14
C SER A 154 -1.32 -17.02 -4.47
N LEU A 155 -0.55 -17.53 -5.44
CA LEU A 155 -1.07 -17.92 -6.74
C LEU A 155 -2.10 -19.06 -6.63
N ILE A 156 -1.82 -20.11 -5.87
CA ILE A 156 -2.74 -21.25 -5.68
C ILE A 156 -4.02 -20.78 -4.98
N HIS A 157 -3.89 -20.02 -3.90
CA HIS A 157 -5.02 -19.51 -3.13
C HIS A 157 -5.92 -18.62 -3.98
N LEU A 158 -5.34 -17.58 -4.61
CA LEU A 158 -6.09 -16.63 -5.41
C LEU A 158 -6.69 -17.24 -6.67
N SER A 159 -6.02 -18.24 -7.26
CA SER A 159 -6.55 -18.93 -8.44
C SER A 159 -7.57 -20.03 -8.09
N GLY A 160 -7.87 -20.24 -6.80
CA GLY A 160 -8.81 -21.28 -6.34
C GLY A 160 -8.37 -22.70 -6.68
N LEU A 161 -7.06 -22.95 -6.84
CA LEU A 161 -6.57 -24.24 -7.31
C LEU A 161 -6.60 -25.29 -6.20
N THR A 162 -7.24 -26.42 -6.49
CA THR A 162 -7.25 -27.57 -5.60
C THR A 162 -5.90 -28.27 -5.55
N LYS A 163 -5.72 -29.18 -4.57
CA LYS A 163 -4.51 -30.00 -4.43
C LYS A 163 -4.15 -30.79 -5.69
N THR A 164 -5.15 -31.25 -6.43
CA THR A 164 -4.94 -32.03 -7.66
C THR A 164 -4.58 -31.12 -8.83
N GLU A 165 -5.14 -29.91 -8.90
CA GLU A 165 -4.89 -28.96 -9.99
C GLU A 165 -3.55 -28.27 -9.88
N HIS A 166 -3.09 -27.94 -8.66
CA HIS A 166 -1.80 -27.26 -8.50
C HIS A 166 -0.58 -28.16 -8.75
N ASN A 167 -0.76 -29.47 -8.81
CA ASN A 167 0.33 -30.41 -9.11
C ASN A 167 0.78 -30.37 -10.58
N ARG A 168 -0.05 -29.83 -11.48
CA ARG A 168 0.26 -29.77 -12.92
C ARG A 168 -0.28 -28.48 -13.54
N LEU A 169 0.63 -27.63 -14.00
CA LEU A 169 0.30 -26.45 -14.78
C LEU A 169 -0.24 -26.85 -16.17
N ARG A 170 -1.40 -26.33 -16.56
CA ARG A 170 -2.03 -26.65 -17.86
C ARG A 170 -2.03 -25.43 -18.79
N ILE A 171 -1.72 -25.64 -20.06
CA ILE A 171 -1.82 -24.59 -21.08
C ILE A 171 -3.28 -24.08 -21.14
N GLY A 172 -3.45 -22.76 -21.23
CA GLY A 172 -4.77 -22.11 -21.23
C GLY A 172 -5.38 -21.91 -19.84
N GLN A 173 -4.77 -22.44 -18.78
CA GLN A 173 -5.23 -22.24 -17.41
C GLN A 173 -5.14 -20.76 -17.03
N LYS A 174 -6.21 -20.25 -16.40
CA LYS A 174 -6.22 -18.91 -15.81
C LYS A 174 -5.61 -18.97 -14.43
N LEU A 175 -4.66 -18.08 -14.16
CA LEU A 175 -4.06 -17.90 -12.84
C LEU A 175 -4.19 -16.45 -12.43
N ILE A 176 -4.46 -16.22 -11.15
CA ILE A 176 -4.43 -14.92 -10.53
C ILE A 176 -3.06 -14.78 -9.84
N VAL A 177 -2.33 -13.74 -10.23
CA VAL A 177 -1.04 -13.38 -9.64
C VAL A 177 -1.15 -12.02 -8.96
N MET A 178 -0.46 -11.90 -7.83
CA MET A 178 -0.44 -10.68 -7.04
C MET A 178 1.01 -10.42 -6.59
N PRO A 179 1.65 -9.34 -7.04
CA PRO A 179 2.96 -8.93 -6.53
C PRO A 179 2.93 -8.79 -5.01
N LEU A 180 3.92 -9.37 -4.34
CA LEU A 180 4.05 -9.31 -2.87
C LEU A 180 5.06 -8.25 -2.47
N ASP A 181 4.80 -7.02 -2.91
CA ASP A 181 5.49 -5.77 -2.55
C ASP A 181 5.20 -5.32 -1.10
N LEU A 182 5.17 -6.30 -0.18
CA LEU A 182 4.90 -6.10 1.23
C LEU A 182 6.16 -5.66 1.97
N ARG A 183 6.07 -4.54 2.66
CA ARG A 183 7.09 -4.06 3.59
C ARG A 183 6.73 -4.49 5.00
N MET A 184 7.64 -5.22 5.63
CA MET A 184 7.53 -5.64 7.03
C MET A 184 8.32 -4.68 7.93
N VAL A 185 7.69 -4.17 8.98
CA VAL A 185 8.32 -3.28 9.98
C VAL A 185 8.16 -3.90 11.36
N ILE A 186 9.28 -4.08 12.05
CA ILE A 186 9.33 -4.71 13.38
C ILE A 186 9.64 -3.64 14.41
N ASN A 187 8.71 -3.40 15.33
CA ASN A 187 8.91 -2.52 16.46
C ASN A 187 9.20 -3.35 17.72
N ILE A 188 10.48 -3.42 18.09
CA ILE A 188 10.94 -4.22 19.24
C ILE A 188 10.34 -3.68 20.55
N ARG A 189 10.28 -2.35 20.72
CA ARG A 189 9.74 -1.71 21.94
C ARG A 189 8.26 -2.01 22.12
N ARG A 190 7.48 -1.93 21.05
CA ARG A 190 6.04 -2.25 21.05
C ARG A 190 5.76 -3.75 20.94
N LYS A 191 6.78 -4.57 20.66
CA LYS A 191 6.66 -6.00 20.33
C LYS A 191 5.63 -6.24 19.22
N THR A 192 5.68 -5.43 18.16
CA THR A 192 4.77 -5.58 17.03
C THR A 192 5.51 -5.80 15.72
N LEU A 193 4.90 -6.59 14.84
CA LEU A 193 5.25 -6.69 13.43
C LEU A 193 4.10 -6.09 12.64
N THR A 194 4.38 -5.11 11.79
CA THR A 194 3.38 -4.50 10.91
C THR A 194 3.74 -4.80 9.47
N LEU A 195 2.73 -5.17 8.69
CA LEU A 195 2.81 -5.34 7.25
C LEU A 195 2.20 -4.11 6.58
N TRP A 196 2.86 -3.64 5.53
CA TRP A 196 2.48 -2.49 4.73
C TRP A 196 2.57 -2.86 3.25
N ARG A 197 1.67 -2.33 2.42
CA ARG A 197 1.77 -2.38 0.96
C ARG A 197 1.86 -0.95 0.45
N GLY A 198 3.04 -0.56 -0.04
CA GLY A 198 3.34 0.86 -0.26
C GLY A 198 3.15 1.67 1.03
N GLY A 199 2.24 2.65 0.99
CA GLY A 199 1.87 3.48 2.14
C GLY A 199 0.69 2.94 2.96
N GLU A 200 -0.01 1.90 2.50
CA GLU A 200 -1.21 1.40 3.16
C GLU A 200 -0.87 0.35 4.23
N PHE A 201 -1.45 0.51 5.42
CA PHE A 201 -1.37 -0.47 6.49
C PHE A 201 -2.10 -1.76 6.07
N VAL A 202 -1.47 -2.93 6.22
CA VAL A 202 -2.11 -4.23 5.90
C VAL A 202 -2.52 -4.95 7.18
N LYS A 203 -1.60 -5.18 8.12
CA LYS A 203 -1.88 -5.93 9.35
C LYS A 203 -0.85 -5.65 10.44
N GLU A 204 -1.28 -5.67 11.71
CA GLU A 204 -0.40 -5.69 12.88
C GLU A 204 -0.49 -7.05 13.58
N TYR A 205 0.66 -7.63 13.90
CA TYR A 205 0.80 -8.85 14.68
C TYR A 205 1.55 -8.55 15.97
N GLN A 206 1.06 -9.10 17.09
CA GLN A 206 1.74 -9.05 18.38
C GLN A 206 2.83 -10.13 18.42
N ILE A 207 4.06 -9.72 18.70
CA ILE A 207 5.21 -10.63 18.80
C ILE A 207 5.24 -11.20 20.21
N ARG A 208 5.07 -12.53 20.32
CA ARG A 208 5.07 -13.23 21.61
C ARG A 208 6.47 -13.28 22.23
N ARG A 209 7.49 -13.56 21.40
CA ARG A 209 8.87 -13.67 21.85
C ARG A 209 9.83 -13.07 20.84
N ILE A 210 10.81 -12.31 21.34
CA ILE A 210 11.95 -11.83 20.56
C ILE A 210 13.19 -12.42 21.20
N SER A 211 13.98 -13.16 20.43
CA SER A 211 15.29 -13.65 20.84
C SER A 211 16.32 -13.22 19.81
N TYR A 212 17.43 -12.67 20.29
CA TYR A 212 18.54 -12.25 19.47
C TYR A 212 19.76 -13.14 19.78
N GLN A 213 20.35 -13.73 18.74
CA GLN A 213 21.65 -14.40 18.85
C GLN A 213 22.62 -13.70 17.90
N ALA A 214 23.61 -13.01 18.46
CA ALA A 214 24.72 -12.48 17.68
C ALA A 214 25.61 -13.64 17.23
N LYS A 215 25.66 -13.92 15.92
CA LYS A 215 26.72 -14.75 15.32
C LYS A 215 27.40 -13.94 14.23
N GLY A 216 28.69 -13.61 14.45
CA GLY A 216 29.61 -13.17 13.39
C GLY A 216 29.13 -12.02 12.51
N GLY A 217 28.59 -10.94 13.09
CA GLY A 217 28.25 -9.72 12.36
C GLY A 217 26.94 -9.74 11.55
N VAL A 218 26.27 -10.89 11.43
CA VAL A 218 24.95 -10.98 10.78
C VAL A 218 23.88 -11.22 11.84
N SER A 219 23.03 -10.21 12.02
CA SER A 219 21.89 -10.24 12.93
C SER A 219 20.75 -11.06 12.31
N GLN A 220 20.57 -12.32 12.74
CA GLN A 220 19.39 -13.10 12.39
C GLN A 220 18.29 -12.90 13.44
N LEU A 221 17.15 -12.32 13.02
CA LEU A 221 15.95 -12.22 13.84
C LEU A 221 15.07 -13.46 13.58
N LYS A 222 14.78 -14.24 14.63
CA LYS A 222 13.76 -15.30 14.58
C LYS A 222 12.46 -14.77 15.17
N ILE A 223 11.38 -14.90 14.41
CA ILE A 223 10.01 -14.59 14.84
C ILE A 223 9.29 -15.92 15.03
N GLY A 224 8.70 -16.14 16.21
CA GLY A 224 7.99 -17.36 16.59
C GLY A 224 6.92 -17.10 17.63
#